data_AF-A0A6A6TMQ6-F1
#
_entry.id   AF-A0A6A6TMQ6-F1
#
_cell.length_a   1.000
_cell.length_b   1.000
_cell.length_c   1.000
_cell.angle_alpha   90.00
_cell.angle_beta   90.00
_cell.angle_gamma   90.00
#
_symmetry.space_group_name_H-M   'P 1'
#
loop_
_entity.id
_entity.type
_entity.pdbx_description
1 polymer ?
#
loop_
_entity_poly.entity_id
_entity_poly.type
_entity_poly.pdbx_seq_one_letter_code
_entity_poly.pdbx_strand_id
1 'polypeptide(L)'
;MEIYDNVTGQVFVETSMPVRSMVSNWMNESTGKRDNPSTYLARGASLQDMALRSCIWHIDICTPETLAEVPWHLAAKIYDRMVQMDTITLNSWAVFKMRYPAEVEATYSKSVYEDSRGPVQLPSIIAQIRKMPFACLTLLSIDGLILSINSLMLLLDLPSLAVLHLEDVDRIHNRIFGNWTRAIKEKQAFPNLQVLLLGCLSFNHDITGLEIALTALDAFPKLAMVQVDAMFRYAARRYLDLPPEQQIFCEGRWTRISDQGDIRPDITWKTPGLTREKLHALHKMAQNPIVEPSELAADTPALALHYVDRRNHQHEVSYPGRMSVWFAPAPEDKEESHHKEKSNGNGQQKGSSNKRPKIRHERQKDLGSMLGSFN
;
A
#
# COMPACT_ATOMS: atom_id res chain seq x y z
N MET A 1 6.67 15.47 44.89
CA MET A 1 7.20 15.50 46.27
C MET A 1 7.93 16.81 46.41
N GLU A 2 7.65 17.63 47.43
CA GLU A 2 8.31 18.92 47.59
C GLU A 2 9.60 18.72 48.40
N ILE A 3 10.73 19.15 47.83
CA ILE A 3 12.04 19.07 48.47
C ILE A 3 12.47 20.49 48.80
N TYR A 4 12.58 20.80 50.09
CA TYR A 4 12.98 22.11 50.58
C TYR A 4 14.49 22.13 50.87
N ASP A 5 15.21 23.09 50.28
CA ASP A 5 16.63 23.31 50.55
C ASP A 5 16.80 24.39 51.63
N ASN A 6 17.21 23.95 52.82
CA ASN A 6 17.40 24.80 54.00
C ASN A 6 18.55 25.81 53.87
N VAL A 7 19.50 25.60 52.94
CA VAL A 7 20.68 26.48 52.79
C VAL A 7 20.37 27.65 51.87
N THR A 8 19.58 27.41 50.83
CA THR A 8 19.23 28.42 49.82
C THR A 8 17.84 29.03 50.03
N GLY A 9 17.01 28.39 50.86
CA GLY A 9 15.61 28.77 51.09
C GLY A 9 14.69 28.46 49.91
N GLN A 10 15.16 27.69 48.93
CA GLN A 10 14.41 27.34 47.73
C GLN A 10 13.56 26.08 47.94
N VAL A 11 12.36 26.06 47.37
CA VAL A 11 11.46 24.89 47.34
C VAL A 11 11.48 24.33 45.92
N PHE A 12 11.89 23.07 45.77
CA PHE A 12 11.85 22.35 44.51
C PHE A 12 10.60 21.47 44.47
N VAL A 13 9.76 21.67 43.45
CA VAL A 13 8.61 20.80 43.16
C VAL A 13 8.99 19.91 41.98
N GLU A 14 9.34 18.66 42.27
CA GLU A 14 9.56 17.68 41.20
C GLU A 14 8.21 17.35 40.56
N THR A 15 8.00 17.94 39.37
CA THR A 15 6.81 17.68 38.56
C THR A 15 7.17 16.61 37.55
N SER A 16 6.84 15.35 37.85
CA SER A 16 6.94 14.28 36.87
C SER A 16 5.82 14.48 35.84
N MET A 17 6.17 15.09 34.71
CA MET A 17 5.29 15.07 33.55
C MET A 17 5.46 13.72 32.84
N PRO A 18 4.38 12.97 32.58
CA PRO A 18 4.49 11.78 31.75
C PRO A 18 5.03 12.21 30.39
N VAL A 19 6.21 11.71 30.03
CA VAL A 19 6.79 11.93 28.71
C VAL A 19 5.84 11.28 27.71
N ARG A 20 5.03 12.10 27.04
CA ARG A 20 4.27 11.63 25.88
C ARG A 20 5.30 11.36 24.79
N SER A 21 5.46 10.08 24.44
CA SER A 21 6.28 9.69 23.30
C SER A 21 5.88 10.54 22.09
N MET A 22 6.87 11.17 21.44
CA MET A 22 6.66 11.89 20.18
C MET A 22 6.35 10.94 19.01
N VAL A 23 6.37 9.63 19.23
CA VAL A 23 5.98 8.64 18.24
C VAL A 23 4.46 8.68 18.08
N SER A 24 4.01 8.84 16.83
CA SER A 24 2.59 8.89 16.52
C SER A 24 1.84 7.67 17.07
N ASN A 25 0.83 7.91 17.91
CA ASN A 25 0.09 6.88 18.63
C ASN A 25 -1.09 6.31 17.82
N TRP A 26 -1.13 6.58 16.50
CA TRP A 26 -2.23 6.20 15.61
C TRP A 26 -2.56 4.70 15.63
N MET A 27 -1.59 3.84 15.99
CA MET A 27 -1.81 2.41 16.13
C MET A 27 -2.75 2.04 17.28
N ASN A 28 -2.74 2.81 18.37
CA ASN A 28 -3.56 2.61 19.55
C ASN A 28 -4.79 3.54 19.57
N GLU A 29 -4.93 4.38 18.55
CA GLU A 29 -6.10 5.22 18.41
C GLU A 29 -7.28 4.41 17.90
N SER A 30 -8.39 4.46 18.62
CA SER A 30 -9.70 4.04 18.14
C SER A 30 -10.58 5.25 17.86
N THR A 31 -11.54 5.09 16.95
CA THR A 31 -12.59 6.08 16.67
C THR A 31 -13.68 6.07 17.74
N GLY A 32 -13.92 4.89 18.32
CA GLY A 32 -14.81 4.70 19.46
C GLY A 32 -14.20 5.10 20.81
N LYS A 33 -15.08 5.23 21.81
CA LYS A 33 -14.72 5.53 23.20
C LYS A 33 -14.71 4.25 24.03
N ARG A 34 -13.62 4.01 24.75
CA ARG A 34 -13.56 2.98 25.79
C ARG A 34 -14.18 3.52 27.06
N ASP A 35 -15.10 2.77 27.66
CA ASP A 35 -15.72 3.14 28.92
C ASP A 35 -14.78 2.79 30.07
N ASN A 36 -14.44 3.77 30.91
CA ASN A 36 -13.62 3.54 32.09
C ASN A 36 -14.40 2.69 33.11
N PRO A 37 -13.95 1.47 33.44
CA PRO A 37 -14.62 0.61 34.42
C PRO A 37 -14.82 1.29 35.78
N SER A 38 -13.91 2.19 36.19
CA SER A 38 -13.99 2.87 37.50
C SER A 38 -15.11 3.91 37.59
N THR A 39 -15.62 4.38 36.45
CA THR A 39 -16.69 5.41 36.40
C THR A 39 -18.09 4.79 36.42
N TYR A 40 -18.20 3.48 36.25
CA TYR A 40 -19.48 2.79 36.15
C TYR A 40 -19.95 2.35 37.54
N LEU A 41 -20.84 3.14 38.15
CA LEU A 41 -21.45 2.79 39.43
C LEU A 41 -22.41 1.60 39.24
N ALA A 42 -22.21 0.56 40.07
CA ALA A 42 -22.73 -0.80 39.97
C ALA A 42 -24.27 -1.00 40.00
N ARG A 43 -25.09 0.01 39.71
CA ARG A 43 -26.56 -0.17 39.69
C ARG A 43 -27.00 -0.86 38.40
N GLY A 44 -26.94 -2.20 38.40
CA GLY A 44 -27.56 -3.07 37.39
C GLY A 44 -26.63 -3.70 36.35
N ALA A 45 -25.31 -3.51 36.45
CA ALA A 45 -24.36 -4.21 35.57
C ALA A 45 -24.12 -5.64 36.06
N SER A 46 -24.17 -6.61 35.14
CA SER A 46 -23.78 -7.99 35.46
C SER A 46 -22.25 -8.09 35.63
N LEU A 47 -21.78 -9.10 36.38
CA LEU A 47 -20.35 -9.37 36.52
C LEU A 47 -19.68 -9.58 35.15
N GLN A 48 -20.40 -10.22 34.22
CA GLN A 48 -19.94 -10.44 32.85
C GLN A 48 -19.73 -9.11 32.10
N ASP A 49 -20.66 -8.15 32.21
CA ASP A 49 -20.51 -6.84 31.56
C ASP A 49 -19.30 -6.07 32.12
N MET A 50 -19.12 -6.11 33.44
CA MET A 50 -17.96 -5.48 34.09
C MET A 50 -16.64 -6.13 33.65
N ALA A 51 -16.60 -7.46 33.54
CA ALA A 51 -15.43 -8.18 33.05
C ALA A 51 -15.10 -7.80 31.60
N LEU A 52 -16.09 -7.77 30.70
CA LEU A 52 -15.90 -7.37 29.30
C LEU A 52 -15.37 -5.93 29.19
N ARG A 53 -15.95 -4.99 29.93
CA ARG A 53 -15.46 -3.59 29.97
C ARG A 53 -14.02 -3.50 30.43
N SER A 54 -13.66 -4.24 31.49
CA SER A 54 -12.30 -4.29 32.00
C SER A 54 -11.32 -4.84 30.96
N CYS A 55 -11.68 -5.92 30.27
CA CYS A 55 -10.87 -6.49 29.18
C CYS A 55 -10.66 -5.49 28.04
N ILE A 56 -11.72 -4.80 27.60
CA ILE A 56 -11.65 -3.82 26.50
C ILE A 56 -10.81 -2.60 26.91
N TRP A 57 -10.96 -2.13 28.15
CA TRP A 57 -10.20 -1.00 28.67
C TRP A 57 -8.69 -1.28 28.66
N HIS A 58 -8.30 -2.51 28.98
CA HIS A 58 -6.91 -2.95 29.02
C HIS A 58 -6.47 -3.72 27.76
N ILE A 59 -7.17 -3.59 26.62
CA ILE A 59 -6.86 -4.45 25.47
C ILE A 59 -5.44 -4.23 24.90
N ASP A 60 -4.89 -3.03 25.04
CA ASP A 60 -3.57 -2.72 24.48
C ASP A 60 -2.40 -3.40 25.23
N ILE A 61 -2.64 -3.96 26.43
CA ILE A 61 -1.66 -4.79 27.15
C ILE A 61 -1.79 -6.28 26.82
N CYS A 62 -2.83 -6.69 26.08
CA CYS A 62 -2.99 -8.07 25.67
C CYS A 62 -1.93 -8.46 24.66
N THR A 63 -1.31 -9.61 24.89
CA THR A 63 -0.41 -10.25 23.94
C THR A 63 -1.08 -11.49 23.34
N PRO A 64 -0.59 -11.99 22.21
CA PRO A 64 -1.08 -13.23 21.61
C PRO A 64 -1.05 -14.42 22.58
N GLU A 65 -0.03 -14.47 23.45
CA GLU A 65 0.13 -15.48 24.49
C GLU A 65 -0.95 -15.37 25.57
N THR A 66 -1.35 -14.15 25.95
CA THR A 66 -2.47 -13.97 26.91
C THR A 66 -3.80 -14.46 26.34
N LEU A 67 -4.00 -14.39 25.02
CA LEU A 67 -5.18 -14.95 24.36
C LEU A 67 -5.02 -16.44 24.01
N ALA A 68 -3.85 -17.05 24.24
CA ALA A 68 -3.60 -18.46 23.94
C ALA A 68 -4.55 -19.40 24.71
N GLU A 69 -4.78 -19.08 25.97
CA GLU A 69 -5.56 -19.89 26.92
C GLU A 69 -7.07 -19.60 26.85
N VAL A 70 -7.47 -18.54 26.15
CA VAL A 70 -8.87 -18.16 26.02
C VAL A 70 -9.49 -18.92 24.85
N PRO A 71 -10.62 -19.64 25.02
CA PRO A 71 -11.31 -20.24 23.90
C PRO A 71 -12.04 -19.17 23.06
N TRP A 72 -12.14 -19.38 21.74
CA TRP A 72 -12.71 -18.39 20.82
C TRP A 72 -14.08 -17.87 21.24
N HIS A 73 -14.99 -18.72 21.74
CA HIS A 73 -16.33 -18.26 22.15
C HIS A 73 -16.34 -17.22 23.29
N LEU A 74 -15.27 -17.10 24.08
CA LEU A 74 -15.09 -16.03 25.05
C LEU A 74 -14.37 -14.83 24.44
N ALA A 75 -13.31 -15.07 23.65
CA ALA A 75 -12.58 -14.03 22.95
C ALA A 75 -13.48 -13.25 21.96
N ALA A 76 -14.36 -13.96 21.26
CA ALA A 76 -15.38 -13.42 20.37
C ALA A 76 -16.27 -12.39 21.09
N LYS A 77 -16.67 -12.64 22.34
CA LYS A 77 -17.47 -11.66 23.11
C LYS A 77 -16.71 -10.35 23.35
N ILE A 78 -15.40 -10.41 23.54
CA ILE A 78 -14.54 -9.23 23.68
C ILE A 78 -14.40 -8.55 22.32
N TYR A 79 -14.05 -9.32 21.29
CA TYR A 79 -13.84 -8.83 19.93
C TYR A 79 -15.10 -8.17 19.35
N ASP A 80 -16.24 -8.86 19.37
CA ASP A 80 -17.54 -8.37 18.90
C ASP A 80 -17.94 -7.09 19.63
N ARG A 81 -17.68 -7.02 20.93
CA ARG A 81 -17.96 -5.81 21.70
C ARG A 81 -17.04 -4.66 21.29
N MET A 82 -15.77 -4.94 20.98
CA MET A 82 -14.86 -3.93 20.45
C MET A 82 -15.27 -3.45 19.06
N VAL A 83 -15.72 -4.35 18.17
CA VAL A 83 -16.29 -4.01 16.85
C VAL A 83 -17.50 -3.09 17.05
N GLN A 84 -18.46 -3.48 17.89
CA GLN A 84 -19.68 -2.71 18.17
C GLN A 84 -19.39 -1.31 18.71
N MET A 85 -18.37 -1.18 19.56
CA MET A 85 -17.96 0.10 20.14
C MET A 85 -16.99 0.88 19.27
N ASP A 86 -16.55 0.32 18.14
CA ASP A 86 -15.52 0.88 17.26
C ASP A 86 -14.19 1.17 18.00
N THR A 87 -13.84 0.28 18.94
CA THR A 87 -12.65 0.42 19.81
C THR A 87 -11.45 -0.43 19.37
N ILE A 88 -11.57 -1.09 18.21
CA ILE A 88 -10.48 -1.92 17.66
C ILE A 88 -9.35 -1.02 17.15
N THR A 89 -8.20 -1.19 17.81
CA THR A 89 -6.92 -0.60 17.40
C THR A 89 -6.17 -1.56 16.48
N LEU A 90 -5.22 -1.06 15.71
CA LEU A 90 -4.41 -1.88 14.82
C LEU A 90 -3.65 -2.96 15.61
N ASN A 91 -3.13 -2.59 16.79
CA ASN A 91 -2.45 -3.52 17.68
C ASN A 91 -3.39 -4.63 18.18
N SER A 92 -4.58 -4.26 18.68
CA SER A 92 -5.56 -5.25 19.13
C SER A 92 -6.00 -6.18 18.00
N TRP A 93 -6.29 -5.65 16.80
CA TRP A 93 -6.61 -6.49 15.64
C TRP A 93 -5.49 -7.45 15.30
N ALA A 94 -4.23 -7.00 15.27
CA ALA A 94 -3.09 -7.86 14.98
C ALA A 94 -2.95 -9.01 16.00
N VAL A 95 -3.14 -8.71 17.29
CA VAL A 95 -3.10 -9.70 18.38
C VAL A 95 -4.22 -10.74 18.22
N PHE A 96 -5.46 -10.29 18.00
CA PHE A 96 -6.60 -11.19 17.76
C PHE A 96 -6.41 -12.02 16.49
N LYS A 97 -5.99 -11.40 15.38
CA LYS A 97 -5.82 -12.07 14.08
C LYS A 97 -4.72 -13.12 14.12
N MET A 98 -3.63 -12.86 14.84
CA MET A 98 -2.57 -13.86 14.99
C MET A 98 -3.02 -15.07 15.81
N ARG A 99 -3.88 -14.86 16.82
CA ARG A 99 -4.38 -15.94 17.67
C ARG A 99 -5.55 -16.73 17.04
N TYR A 100 -6.42 -16.04 16.31
CA TYR A 100 -7.66 -16.56 15.73
C TYR A 100 -7.75 -16.18 14.23
N PRO A 101 -6.87 -16.73 13.39
CA PRO A 101 -6.75 -16.31 11.99
C PRO A 101 -7.98 -16.66 11.15
N ALA A 102 -8.75 -17.70 11.49
CA ALA A 102 -9.92 -18.10 10.72
C ALA A 102 -11.18 -17.32 11.11
N GLU A 103 -11.23 -16.82 12.34
CA GLU A 103 -12.43 -16.28 12.95
C GLU A 103 -12.46 -14.74 12.96
N VAL A 104 -11.29 -14.11 13.00
CA VAL A 104 -11.16 -12.64 12.97
C VAL A 104 -11.21 -12.14 11.54
N GLU A 105 -11.90 -11.01 11.34
CA GLU A 105 -12.01 -10.35 10.05
C GLU A 105 -10.64 -10.24 9.35
N ALA A 106 -10.59 -10.72 8.11
CA ALA A 106 -9.36 -10.77 7.33
C ALA A 106 -8.78 -9.37 7.05
N THR A 107 -9.65 -8.37 6.96
CA THR A 107 -9.26 -7.01 6.61
C THR A 107 -9.47 -6.08 7.79
N TYR A 108 -8.42 -5.36 8.19
CA TYR A 108 -8.54 -4.22 9.10
C TYR A 108 -8.33 -2.93 8.34
N SER A 109 -9.04 -1.87 8.75
CA SER A 109 -8.88 -0.59 8.13
C SER A 109 -8.85 0.57 9.11
N LYS A 110 -7.96 1.52 8.81
CA LYS A 110 -7.76 2.71 9.63
C LYS A 110 -7.44 3.93 8.78
N SER A 111 -8.06 5.04 9.13
CA SER A 111 -7.65 6.37 8.65
C SER A 111 -6.61 6.95 9.60
N VAL A 112 -5.50 7.43 9.05
CA VAL A 112 -4.46 8.19 9.76
C VAL A 112 -4.51 9.61 9.23
N TYR A 113 -4.71 10.56 10.13
CA TYR A 113 -4.84 11.96 9.76
C TYR A 113 -3.53 12.71 10.03
N GLU A 114 -3.14 13.54 9.08
CA GLU A 114 -1.98 14.41 9.15
C GLU A 114 -2.43 15.86 9.28
N ASP A 115 -1.84 16.58 10.23
CA ASP A 115 -2.13 18.02 10.42
C ASP A 115 -1.27 18.90 9.50
N SER A 116 -0.11 18.38 9.09
CA SER A 116 0.80 19.06 8.15
C SER A 116 0.44 18.78 6.69
N ARG A 117 0.99 19.56 5.74
CA ARG A 117 0.80 19.30 4.29
C ARG A 117 1.67 18.16 3.79
N GLY A 118 2.69 17.77 4.55
CA GLY A 118 3.66 16.77 4.18
C GLY A 118 3.41 15.46 4.91
N PRO A 119 3.92 14.33 4.39
CA PRO A 119 3.68 13.01 4.96
C PRO A 119 4.59 12.73 6.19
N VAL A 120 4.48 13.51 7.26
CA VAL A 120 5.38 13.44 8.44
C VAL A 120 5.29 12.09 9.16
N GLN A 121 4.10 11.48 9.20
CA GLN A 121 3.88 10.17 9.84
C GLN A 121 4.23 8.99 8.95
N LEU A 122 4.49 9.17 7.66
CA LEU A 122 4.78 8.08 6.72
C LEU A 122 5.95 7.17 7.16
N PRO A 123 7.10 7.67 7.65
CA PRO A 123 8.17 6.82 8.18
C PRO A 123 7.69 5.95 9.35
N SER A 124 6.87 6.50 10.25
CA SER A 124 6.27 5.76 11.37
C SER A 124 5.32 4.68 10.85
N ILE A 125 4.43 5.03 9.92
CA ILE A 125 3.51 4.08 9.27
C ILE A 125 4.27 2.89 8.68
N ILE A 126 5.31 3.16 7.89
CA ILE A 126 6.15 2.12 7.26
C ILE A 126 6.85 1.27 8.30
N ALA A 127 7.46 1.89 9.31
CA ALA A 127 8.15 1.16 10.37
C ALA A 127 7.21 0.22 11.14
N GLN A 128 5.95 0.61 11.34
CA GLN A 128 4.98 -0.21 12.06
C GLN A 128 4.41 -1.34 11.20
N ILE A 129 4.10 -1.09 9.93
CA ILE A 129 3.69 -2.16 8.99
C ILE A 129 4.78 -3.23 8.90
N ARG A 130 6.05 -2.82 8.85
CA ARG A 130 7.20 -3.76 8.84
C ARG A 130 7.38 -4.54 10.13
N LYS A 131 6.91 -4.01 11.26
CA LYS A 131 6.97 -4.66 12.57
C LYS A 131 5.78 -5.59 12.84
N MET A 132 4.83 -5.69 11.91
CA MET A 132 3.70 -6.59 12.06
C MET A 132 4.17 -8.03 12.26
N PRO A 133 3.56 -8.78 13.21
CA PRO A 133 4.05 -10.10 13.57
C PRO A 133 3.70 -11.20 12.55
N PHE A 134 2.92 -10.87 11.52
CA PHE A 134 2.54 -11.78 10.44
C PHE A 134 2.59 -11.08 9.07
N ALA A 135 2.66 -11.88 8.01
CA ALA A 135 2.56 -11.37 6.65
C ALA A 135 1.13 -10.87 6.38
N CYS A 136 0.99 -9.57 6.13
CA CYS A 136 -0.29 -8.96 5.74
C CYS A 136 -0.13 -8.20 4.43
N LEU A 137 -1.12 -8.25 3.55
CA LEU A 137 -1.18 -7.36 2.38
C LEU A 137 -1.48 -5.94 2.84
N THR A 138 -0.84 -4.95 2.23
CA THR A 138 -1.07 -3.54 2.56
C THR A 138 -1.81 -2.87 1.41
N LEU A 139 -2.95 -2.25 1.72
CA LEU A 139 -3.73 -1.40 0.82
C LEU A 139 -3.56 0.03 1.32
N LEU A 140 -2.64 0.80 0.72
CA LEU A 140 -2.31 2.14 1.18
C LEU A 140 -2.91 3.19 0.24
N SER A 141 -3.68 4.11 0.81
CA SER A 141 -4.14 5.32 0.14
C SER A 141 -3.51 6.53 0.80
N ILE A 142 -2.89 7.39 0.01
CA ILE A 142 -2.29 8.65 0.45
C ILE A 142 -3.02 9.77 -0.29
N ASP A 143 -3.72 10.63 0.45
CA ASP A 143 -4.62 11.63 -0.13
C ASP A 143 -4.37 13.03 0.46
N GLY A 144 -4.31 14.04 -0.41
CA GLY A 144 -4.19 15.45 -0.03
C GLY A 144 -2.82 15.83 0.54
N LEU A 145 -1.80 14.97 0.39
CA LEU A 145 -0.46 15.20 0.93
C LEU A 145 0.55 15.53 -0.16
N ILE A 146 1.39 16.53 0.12
CA ILE A 146 2.48 16.94 -0.77
C ILE A 146 3.62 15.92 -0.64
N LEU A 147 3.67 14.95 -1.55
CA LEU A 147 4.75 13.95 -1.58
C LEU A 147 5.99 14.50 -2.27
N SER A 148 7.11 14.43 -1.56
CA SER A 148 8.44 14.62 -2.14
C SER A 148 8.95 13.29 -2.71
N ILE A 149 9.98 13.35 -3.56
CA ILE A 149 10.68 12.14 -4.02
C ILE A 149 11.17 11.29 -2.84
N ASN A 150 11.64 11.90 -1.76
CA ASN A 150 12.07 11.18 -0.55
C ASN A 150 10.91 10.38 0.06
N SER A 151 9.69 10.94 0.05
CA SER A 151 8.49 10.27 0.55
C SER A 151 8.14 9.05 -0.31
N LEU A 152 8.25 9.18 -1.64
CA LEU A 152 8.07 8.07 -2.58
C LEU A 152 9.14 6.98 -2.42
N MET A 153 10.39 7.38 -2.15
CA MET A 153 11.48 6.43 -1.90
C MET A 153 11.27 5.62 -0.61
N LEU A 154 10.63 6.19 0.41
CA LEU A 154 10.27 5.44 1.62
C LEU A 154 9.27 4.32 1.33
N LEU A 155 8.34 4.53 0.40
CA LEU A 155 7.36 3.50 0.04
C LEU A 155 8.01 2.24 -0.52
N LEU A 156 9.22 2.33 -1.10
CA LEU A 156 9.98 1.17 -1.60
C LEU A 156 10.28 0.13 -0.51
N ASP A 157 10.25 0.54 0.76
CA ASP A 157 10.50 -0.33 1.90
C ASP A 157 9.23 -1.11 2.37
N LEU A 158 8.13 -1.06 1.61
CA LEU A 158 6.89 -1.81 1.85
C LEU A 158 6.73 -3.00 0.87
N PRO A 159 7.34 -4.17 1.16
CA PRO A 159 7.26 -5.32 0.26
C PRO A 159 5.86 -5.96 0.18
N SER A 160 5.03 -5.72 1.18
CA SER A 160 3.66 -6.23 1.29
C SER A 160 2.61 -5.39 0.57
N LEU A 161 3.01 -4.29 -0.07
CA LEU A 161 2.09 -3.36 -0.71
C LEU A 161 1.42 -4.03 -1.92
N ALA A 162 0.09 -4.14 -1.87
CA ALA A 162 -0.74 -4.78 -2.89
C ALA A 162 -1.56 -3.76 -3.69
N VAL A 163 -2.02 -2.70 -3.02
CA VAL A 163 -2.70 -1.57 -3.65
C VAL A 163 -2.09 -0.28 -3.15
N LEU A 164 -1.79 0.63 -4.08
CA LEU A 164 -1.29 1.96 -3.78
C LEU A 164 -2.17 2.99 -4.48
N HIS A 165 -2.77 3.87 -3.70
CA HIS A 165 -3.50 5.03 -4.19
C HIS A 165 -2.78 6.30 -3.78
N LEU A 166 -2.46 7.15 -4.75
CA LEU A 166 -1.82 8.44 -4.56
C LEU A 166 -2.74 9.51 -5.14
N GLU A 167 -3.42 10.30 -4.31
CA GLU A 167 -4.35 11.35 -4.74
C GLU A 167 -3.86 12.74 -4.35
N ASP A 168 -4.16 13.70 -5.23
CA ASP A 168 -3.89 15.14 -5.04
C ASP A 168 -2.40 15.45 -4.78
N VAL A 169 -1.53 14.72 -5.48
CA VAL A 169 -0.10 14.87 -5.32
C VAL A 169 0.43 15.91 -6.32
N ASP A 170 0.14 17.18 -6.04
CA ASP A 170 0.42 18.38 -6.86
C ASP A 170 1.83 18.46 -7.50
N ARG A 171 2.79 17.66 -7.03
CA ARG A 171 4.21 17.78 -7.37
C ARG A 171 4.84 16.55 -8.01
N ILE A 172 4.09 15.49 -8.28
CA ILE A 172 4.66 14.35 -9.02
C ILE A 172 4.61 14.66 -10.52
N HIS A 173 5.70 15.21 -11.04
CA HIS A 173 5.91 15.40 -12.48
C HIS A 173 6.68 14.22 -13.10
N ASN A 174 6.72 14.16 -14.44
CA ASN A 174 7.38 13.10 -15.25
C ASN A 174 8.74 12.68 -14.71
N ARG A 175 9.62 13.65 -14.40
CA ARG A 175 10.97 13.35 -13.88
C ARG A 175 10.98 12.71 -12.47
N ILE A 176 10.11 13.12 -11.54
CA ILE A 176 10.02 12.51 -10.21
C ILE A 176 9.47 11.10 -10.34
N PHE A 177 8.41 10.93 -11.12
CA PHE A 177 7.80 9.63 -11.38
C PHE A 177 8.79 8.66 -12.04
N GLY A 178 9.49 9.09 -13.11
CA GLY A 178 10.49 8.28 -13.78
C GLY A 178 11.70 7.92 -12.90
N ASN A 179 12.12 8.81 -12.00
CA ASN A 179 13.16 8.49 -11.02
C ASN A 179 12.67 7.46 -9.99
N TRP A 180 11.43 7.57 -9.55
CA TRP A 180 10.82 6.63 -8.62
C TRP A 180 10.65 5.24 -9.24
N THR A 181 10.15 5.14 -10.46
CA THR A 181 10.00 3.86 -11.18
C THR A 181 11.35 3.22 -11.53
N ARG A 182 12.37 4.02 -11.88
CA ARG A 182 13.74 3.50 -12.00
C ARG A 182 14.21 2.87 -10.68
N ALA A 183 14.00 3.54 -9.55
CA ALA A 183 14.38 3.02 -8.24
C ALA A 183 13.60 1.75 -7.87
N ILE A 184 12.31 1.65 -8.25
CA ILE A 184 11.51 0.43 -8.11
C ILE A 184 12.17 -0.72 -8.85
N LYS A 185 12.54 -0.52 -10.12
CA LYS A 185 13.21 -1.53 -10.94
C LYS A 185 14.56 -1.95 -10.37
N GLU A 186 15.38 -0.99 -9.93
CA GLU A 186 16.71 -1.26 -9.36
C GLU A 186 16.63 -2.02 -8.03
N LYS A 187 15.67 -1.68 -7.17
CA LYS A 187 15.47 -2.34 -5.87
C LYS A 187 14.59 -3.58 -5.93
N GLN A 188 13.97 -3.86 -7.08
CA GLN A 188 12.90 -4.86 -7.20
C GLN A 188 11.80 -4.65 -6.14
N ALA A 189 11.45 -3.38 -5.91
CA ALA A 189 10.43 -3.02 -4.93
C ALA A 189 9.04 -3.44 -5.42
N PHE A 190 8.08 -3.51 -4.49
CA PHE A 190 6.67 -3.80 -4.79
C PHE A 190 6.41 -5.14 -5.50
N PRO A 191 6.94 -6.27 -4.99
CA PRO A 191 6.75 -7.58 -5.62
C PRO A 191 5.29 -8.05 -5.63
N ASN A 192 4.40 -7.41 -4.87
CA ASN A 192 2.99 -7.77 -4.73
C ASN A 192 2.02 -6.68 -5.19
N LEU A 193 2.51 -5.55 -5.70
CA LEU A 193 1.64 -4.46 -6.09
C LEU A 193 0.88 -4.83 -7.36
N GLN A 194 -0.45 -4.90 -7.24
CA GLN A 194 -1.36 -5.29 -8.30
C GLN A 194 -2.20 -4.13 -8.82
N VAL A 195 -2.51 -3.16 -7.96
CA VAL A 195 -3.30 -1.99 -8.34
C VAL A 195 -2.57 -0.71 -7.95
N LEU A 196 -2.42 0.18 -8.93
CA LEU A 196 -1.86 1.51 -8.73
C LEU A 196 -2.88 2.56 -9.17
N LEU A 197 -3.26 3.48 -8.28
CA LEU A 197 -4.15 4.58 -8.60
C LEU A 197 -3.39 5.89 -8.48
N LEU A 198 -3.38 6.64 -9.57
CA LEU A 198 -2.61 7.87 -9.73
C LEU A 198 -3.56 9.05 -9.95
N GLY A 199 -3.96 9.67 -8.85
CA GLY A 199 -4.75 10.89 -8.78
C GLY A 199 -3.92 12.15 -9.01
N CYS A 200 -4.42 13.05 -9.85
CA CYS A 200 -3.87 14.38 -10.08
C CYS A 200 -2.34 14.44 -10.32
N LEU A 201 -1.82 13.65 -11.28
CA LEU A 201 -0.43 13.82 -11.69
C LEU A 201 -0.27 15.06 -12.56
N SER A 202 0.63 15.95 -12.14
CA SER A 202 1.05 17.16 -12.86
C SER A 202 1.98 16.81 -14.03
N PHE A 203 1.51 15.93 -14.90
CA PHE A 203 2.16 15.68 -16.18
C PHE A 203 1.82 16.79 -17.15
N ASN A 204 2.66 16.98 -18.17
CA ASN A 204 2.26 17.75 -19.33
C ASN A 204 0.93 17.15 -19.82
N HIS A 205 -0.06 17.99 -20.09
CA HIS A 205 -1.40 17.57 -20.53
C HIS A 205 -1.41 16.93 -21.93
N ASP A 206 -0.27 16.44 -22.39
CA ASP A 206 -0.06 15.78 -23.66
C ASP A 206 -0.11 14.25 -23.52
N ILE A 207 -0.26 13.61 -24.67
CA ILE A 207 -0.31 12.15 -24.83
C ILE A 207 1.04 11.55 -24.45
N THR A 208 2.12 12.24 -24.82
CA THR A 208 3.50 11.84 -24.52
C THR A 208 3.71 11.63 -23.03
N GLY A 209 3.15 12.49 -22.17
CA GLY A 209 3.21 12.33 -20.72
C GLY A 209 2.55 11.04 -20.23
N LEU A 210 1.39 10.67 -20.79
CA LEU A 210 0.71 9.42 -20.46
C LEU A 210 1.52 8.22 -20.92
N GLU A 211 2.04 8.23 -22.14
CA GLU A 211 2.87 7.13 -22.68
C GLU A 211 4.17 6.95 -21.88
N ILE A 212 4.80 8.06 -21.47
CA ILE A 212 5.98 8.01 -20.59
C ILE A 212 5.62 7.40 -19.24
N ALA A 213 4.49 7.80 -18.66
CA ALA A 213 4.02 7.27 -17.38
C ALA A 213 3.73 5.77 -17.49
N LEU A 214 2.95 5.34 -18.48
CA LEU A 214 2.62 3.93 -18.71
C LEU A 214 3.87 3.08 -18.99
N THR A 215 4.81 3.57 -19.81
CA THR A 215 6.09 2.88 -20.05
C THR A 215 6.90 2.71 -18.75
N ALA A 216 6.83 3.69 -17.86
CA ALA A 216 7.51 3.62 -16.57
C ALA A 216 6.86 2.60 -15.62
N LEU A 217 5.61 2.19 -15.84
CA LEU A 217 4.92 1.17 -15.05
C LEU A 217 5.40 -0.26 -15.34
N ASP A 218 6.18 -0.47 -16.40
CA ASP A 218 6.81 -1.77 -16.66
C ASP A 218 7.83 -2.16 -15.57
N ALA A 219 8.17 -1.23 -14.67
CA ALA A 219 8.98 -1.50 -13.49
C ALA A 219 8.27 -2.38 -12.44
N PHE A 220 6.94 -2.52 -12.50
CA PHE A 220 6.16 -3.25 -11.50
C PHE A 220 5.83 -4.68 -11.99
N PRO A 221 6.37 -5.73 -11.36
CA PRO A 221 6.31 -7.09 -11.93
C PRO A 221 4.92 -7.75 -11.88
N LYS A 222 4.03 -7.34 -10.97
CA LYS A 222 2.70 -7.92 -10.79
C LYS A 222 1.56 -6.92 -10.98
N LEU A 223 1.86 -5.74 -11.55
CA LEU A 223 0.86 -4.70 -11.72
C LEU A 223 -0.17 -5.15 -12.77
N ALA A 224 -1.42 -5.32 -12.32
CA ALA A 224 -2.51 -5.82 -13.14
C ALA A 224 -3.46 -4.69 -13.58
N MET A 225 -3.59 -3.64 -12.76
CA MET A 225 -4.45 -2.50 -13.06
C MET A 225 -3.77 -1.20 -12.65
N VAL A 226 -3.90 -0.19 -13.51
CA VAL A 226 -3.55 1.18 -13.17
C VAL A 226 -4.71 2.12 -13.47
N GLN A 227 -5.01 3.00 -12.54
CA GLN A 227 -5.90 4.13 -12.75
C GLN A 227 -5.08 5.40 -12.90
N VAL A 228 -5.45 6.20 -13.90
CA VAL A 228 -4.87 7.52 -14.13
C VAL A 228 -5.99 8.56 -14.21
N ASP A 229 -5.82 9.69 -13.52
CA ASP A 229 -6.86 10.71 -13.38
C ASP A 229 -6.92 11.72 -14.56
N ALA A 230 -8.06 12.40 -14.65
CA ALA A 230 -8.58 13.21 -15.73
C ALA A 230 -7.80 14.49 -16.06
N MET A 231 -6.67 14.79 -15.43
CA MET A 231 -5.81 15.89 -15.91
C MET A 231 -5.32 15.61 -17.35
N PHE A 232 -5.35 14.34 -17.76
CA PHE A 232 -5.19 13.91 -19.13
C PHE A 232 -6.44 14.08 -20.01
N ARG A 233 -7.56 14.66 -19.55
CA ARG A 233 -8.84 14.68 -20.29
C ARG A 233 -8.73 15.14 -21.74
N TYR A 234 -7.84 16.09 -22.05
CA TYR A 234 -7.62 16.52 -23.42
C TYR A 234 -6.92 15.47 -24.28
N ALA A 235 -5.89 14.82 -23.73
CA ALA A 235 -5.22 13.68 -24.35
C ALA A 235 -6.15 12.46 -24.41
N ALA A 236 -6.70 12.04 -23.27
CA ALA A 236 -7.60 10.91 -23.13
C ALA A 236 -8.84 11.03 -24.02
N ARG A 237 -9.53 12.18 -24.11
CA ARG A 237 -10.70 12.33 -25.01
C ARG A 237 -10.37 11.99 -26.45
N ARG A 238 -9.22 12.44 -26.97
CA ARG A 238 -8.78 12.06 -28.33
C ARG A 238 -8.66 10.54 -28.51
N TYR A 239 -8.32 9.80 -27.45
CA TYR A 239 -8.25 8.33 -27.45
C TYR A 239 -9.57 7.64 -27.08
N LEU A 240 -10.42 8.26 -26.26
CA LEU A 240 -11.74 7.73 -25.90
C LEU A 240 -12.62 7.60 -27.15
N ASP A 241 -12.42 8.49 -28.12
CA ASP A 241 -13.10 8.48 -29.40
C ASP A 241 -12.48 7.47 -30.40
N LEU A 242 -11.32 6.89 -30.09
CA LEU A 242 -10.73 5.85 -30.93
C LEU A 242 -11.45 4.51 -30.73
N PRO A 243 -11.59 3.70 -31.80
CA PRO A 243 -12.14 2.35 -31.68
C PRO A 243 -11.30 1.51 -30.69
N PRO A 244 -11.89 0.53 -29.99
CA PRO A 244 -11.21 -0.28 -28.97
C PRO A 244 -9.87 -0.88 -29.43
N GLU A 245 -9.79 -1.30 -30.70
CA GLU A 245 -8.59 -1.87 -31.34
C GLU A 245 -7.40 -0.89 -31.38
N GLN A 246 -7.66 0.41 -31.27
CA GLN A 246 -6.65 1.47 -31.28
C GLN A 246 -6.37 2.05 -29.88
N GLN A 247 -6.99 1.51 -28.83
CA GLN A 247 -6.76 1.90 -27.44
C GLN A 247 -5.60 1.11 -26.80
N ILE A 248 -4.57 0.89 -27.61
CA ILE A 248 -3.35 0.17 -27.26
C ILE A 248 -2.24 1.20 -27.11
N PHE A 249 -1.57 1.18 -25.96
CA PHE A 249 -0.57 2.16 -25.57
C PHE A 249 0.81 1.51 -25.44
N CYS A 250 1.86 2.32 -25.56
CA CYS A 250 3.24 1.91 -25.31
C CYS A 250 3.66 0.66 -26.10
N GLU A 251 3.45 0.69 -27.41
CA GLU A 251 3.82 -0.40 -28.33
C GLU A 251 3.12 -1.73 -28.06
N GLY A 252 1.86 -1.72 -27.63
CA GLY A 252 1.16 -2.98 -27.38
C GLY A 252 1.06 -3.39 -25.92
N ARG A 253 1.78 -2.73 -25.01
CA ARG A 253 1.96 -3.25 -23.64
C ARG A 253 0.80 -2.95 -22.70
N TRP A 254 0.05 -1.88 -22.97
CA TRP A 254 -1.04 -1.45 -22.11
C TRP A 254 -2.31 -1.31 -22.92
N THR A 255 -3.40 -1.88 -22.42
CA THR A 255 -4.74 -1.76 -23.01
C THR A 255 -5.65 -1.04 -22.04
N ARG A 256 -6.54 -0.22 -22.58
CA ARG A 256 -7.58 0.39 -21.75
C ARG A 256 -8.60 -0.67 -21.31
N ILE A 257 -8.95 -0.67 -20.03
CA ILE A 257 -10.07 -1.48 -19.53
C ILE A 257 -11.36 -0.84 -20.03
N SER A 258 -12.11 -1.58 -20.84
CA SER A 258 -13.35 -1.11 -21.46
C SER A 258 -14.45 -0.87 -20.42
N ASP A 259 -15.23 0.19 -20.62
CA ASP A 259 -16.41 0.49 -19.82
C ASP A 259 -17.58 -0.49 -20.12
N GLN A 260 -17.41 -1.52 -20.94
CA GLN A 260 -18.47 -2.46 -21.32
C GLN A 260 -18.22 -3.91 -20.88
N GLY A 261 -17.09 -4.20 -20.21
CA GLY A 261 -16.77 -5.55 -19.72
C GLY A 261 -17.38 -5.87 -18.35
N ASP A 262 -17.21 -7.12 -17.92
CA ASP A 262 -17.61 -7.61 -16.58
C ASP A 262 -16.80 -6.93 -15.46
N ILE A 263 -15.55 -6.55 -15.76
CA ILE A 263 -14.66 -5.85 -14.82
C ILE A 263 -14.86 -4.35 -14.99
N ARG A 264 -15.51 -3.72 -14.00
CA ARG A 264 -15.86 -2.29 -13.97
C ARG A 264 -15.18 -1.57 -12.80
N PRO A 265 -13.86 -1.33 -12.89
CA PRO A 265 -13.11 -0.72 -11.80
C PRO A 265 -13.52 0.74 -11.61
N ASP A 266 -13.97 1.40 -12.69
CA ASP A 266 -14.44 2.78 -12.67
C ASP A 266 -15.73 2.94 -11.84
N ILE A 267 -16.70 2.02 -11.99
CA ILE A 267 -17.92 2.00 -11.18
C ILE A 267 -17.56 1.79 -9.72
N THR A 268 -16.71 0.79 -9.44
CA THR A 268 -16.27 0.48 -8.07
C THR A 268 -15.62 1.69 -7.42
N TRP A 269 -14.78 2.40 -8.16
CA TRP A 269 -14.12 3.60 -7.65
C TRP A 269 -15.07 4.78 -7.43
N LYS A 270 -16.00 5.00 -8.36
CA LYS A 270 -17.01 6.08 -8.29
C LYS A 270 -18.13 5.80 -7.29
N THR A 271 -18.34 4.55 -6.90
CA THR A 271 -19.40 4.17 -5.96
C THR A 271 -19.21 4.96 -4.66
N PRO A 272 -20.22 5.65 -4.14
CA PRO A 272 -20.10 6.32 -2.85
C PRO A 272 -19.83 5.27 -1.78
N GLY A 273 -18.86 5.51 -0.91
CA GLY A 273 -18.44 4.54 0.09
C GLY A 273 -17.02 4.79 0.55
N LEU A 274 -16.62 4.05 1.58
CA LEU A 274 -15.32 4.22 2.21
C LEU A 274 -14.22 3.77 1.25
N THR A 275 -13.22 4.62 1.02
CA THR A 275 -12.07 4.35 0.13
C THR A 275 -11.47 2.95 0.36
N ARG A 276 -11.41 2.52 1.62
CA ARG A 276 -10.94 1.19 2.04
C ARG A 276 -11.65 0.01 1.37
N GLU A 277 -12.98 0.05 1.26
CA GLU A 277 -13.76 -1.04 0.67
C GLU A 277 -13.51 -1.12 -0.83
N LYS A 278 -13.34 0.04 -1.46
CA LYS A 278 -12.98 0.16 -2.88
C LYS A 278 -11.62 -0.44 -3.17
N LEU A 279 -10.59 -0.11 -2.37
CA LEU A 279 -9.24 -0.66 -2.56
C LEU A 279 -9.26 -2.19 -2.48
N HIS A 280 -10.02 -2.74 -1.53
CA HIS A 280 -10.15 -4.18 -1.38
C HIS A 280 -10.92 -4.82 -2.55
N ALA A 281 -12.01 -4.20 -3.01
CA ALA A 281 -12.74 -4.65 -4.19
C ALA A 281 -11.86 -4.62 -5.45
N LEU A 282 -11.08 -3.56 -5.65
CA LEU A 282 -10.14 -3.43 -6.76
C LEU A 282 -9.03 -4.47 -6.69
N HIS A 283 -8.48 -4.75 -5.50
CA HIS A 283 -7.51 -5.83 -5.32
C HIS A 283 -8.11 -7.18 -5.73
N LYS A 284 -9.34 -7.49 -5.29
CA LYS A 284 -10.05 -8.71 -5.71
C LYS A 284 -10.27 -8.75 -7.23
N MET A 285 -10.61 -7.62 -7.85
CA MET A 285 -10.74 -7.54 -9.31
C MET A 285 -9.41 -7.80 -10.03
N ALA A 286 -8.28 -7.32 -9.50
CA ALA A 286 -6.96 -7.55 -10.09
C ALA A 286 -6.51 -9.02 -10.04
N GLN A 287 -7.06 -9.80 -9.09
CA GLN A 287 -6.74 -11.23 -8.97
C GLN A 287 -7.49 -12.09 -10.00
N ASN A 288 -8.66 -11.66 -10.48
CA ASN A 288 -9.58 -12.49 -11.25
C ASN A 288 -9.28 -12.71 -12.75
N PRO A 289 -8.52 -11.89 -13.50
CA PRO A 289 -8.44 -12.08 -14.96
C PRO A 289 -7.23 -12.87 -15.49
N ILE A 290 -6.14 -13.06 -14.74
CA ILE A 290 -4.83 -13.41 -15.38
C ILE A 290 -4.09 -14.61 -14.77
N VAL A 291 -4.39 -15.02 -13.54
CA VAL A 291 -3.55 -16.02 -12.84
C VAL A 291 -4.45 -17.16 -12.35
N GLU A 292 -4.11 -18.40 -12.73
CA GLU A 292 -4.67 -19.60 -12.06
C GLU A 292 -4.65 -19.34 -10.56
N PRO A 293 -5.78 -19.48 -9.84
CA PRO A 293 -5.91 -19.03 -8.47
C PRO A 293 -4.78 -19.64 -7.63
N SER A 294 -3.74 -18.84 -7.42
CA SER A 294 -2.66 -19.21 -6.53
C SER A 294 -3.30 -19.36 -5.16
N GLU A 295 -3.26 -20.57 -4.62
CA GLU A 295 -3.93 -20.96 -3.37
C GLU A 295 -3.61 -20.04 -2.17
N LEU A 296 -2.62 -19.15 -2.30
CA LEU A 296 -2.23 -18.16 -1.28
C LEU A 296 -3.16 -16.95 -1.12
N ALA A 297 -4.02 -16.60 -2.09
CA ALA A 297 -4.63 -15.26 -2.08
C ALA A 297 -5.91 -15.08 -1.23
N ALA A 298 -6.69 -16.14 -1.01
CA ALA A 298 -8.03 -15.99 -0.43
C ALA A 298 -8.03 -15.61 1.06
N ASP A 299 -7.02 -16.04 1.82
CA ASP A 299 -7.00 -15.90 3.29
C ASP A 299 -5.89 -14.97 3.81
N THR A 300 -5.10 -14.34 2.93
CA THR A 300 -4.04 -13.44 3.40
C THR A 300 -4.66 -12.20 4.06
N PRO A 301 -4.35 -11.90 5.33
CA PRO A 301 -4.91 -10.75 6.01
C PRO A 301 -4.49 -9.46 5.33
N ALA A 302 -5.41 -8.48 5.27
CA ALA A 302 -5.19 -7.20 4.61
C ALA A 302 -5.29 -6.04 5.60
N LEU A 303 -4.36 -5.10 5.48
CA LEU A 303 -4.32 -3.85 6.22
C LEU A 303 -4.59 -2.69 5.26
N ALA A 304 -5.78 -2.10 5.36
CA ALA A 304 -6.21 -0.96 4.56
C ALA A 304 -6.00 0.36 5.30
N LEU A 305 -4.97 1.11 4.92
CA LEU A 305 -4.61 2.38 5.54
C LEU A 305 -4.97 3.55 4.63
N HIS A 306 -5.68 4.52 5.19
CA HIS A 306 -5.99 5.77 4.52
C HIS A 306 -5.25 6.92 5.20
N TYR A 307 -4.14 7.37 4.62
CA TYR A 307 -3.31 8.44 5.15
C TYR A 307 -3.65 9.77 4.47
N VAL A 308 -4.26 10.69 5.22
CA VAL A 308 -4.96 11.85 4.65
C VAL A 308 -4.57 13.14 5.34
N ASP A 309 -4.43 14.24 4.58
CA ASP A 309 -4.41 15.59 5.17
C ASP A 309 -5.76 15.89 5.84
N ARG A 310 -5.75 16.14 7.16
CA ARG A 310 -6.95 16.41 7.95
C ARG A 310 -7.79 17.56 7.38
N ARG A 311 -7.15 18.55 6.74
CA ARG A 311 -7.84 19.69 6.12
C ARG A 311 -8.58 19.30 4.85
N ASN A 312 -8.03 18.35 4.10
CA ASN A 312 -8.66 17.86 2.87
C ASN A 312 -9.74 16.82 3.18
N HIS A 313 -9.71 16.15 4.33
CA HIS A 313 -10.73 15.18 4.70
C HIS A 313 -12.15 15.76 4.77
N GLN A 314 -12.30 17.04 5.10
CA GLN A 314 -13.63 17.70 5.09
C GLN A 314 -14.15 17.92 3.66
N HIS A 315 -13.27 17.79 2.68
CA HIS A 315 -13.57 17.84 1.26
C HIS A 315 -13.49 16.44 0.65
N GLU A 316 -14.19 15.47 1.22
CA GLU A 316 -14.62 14.24 0.52
C GLU A 316 -15.65 14.57 -0.60
N VAL A 317 -15.50 15.75 -1.21
CA VAL A 317 -16.17 16.17 -2.42
C VAL A 317 -15.52 15.32 -3.50
N SER A 318 -16.09 14.14 -3.74
CA SER A 318 -16.00 13.45 -5.02
C SER A 318 -16.14 14.52 -6.10
N TYR A 319 -15.02 15.00 -6.66
CA TYR A 319 -15.02 16.09 -7.63
C TYR A 319 -15.93 15.65 -8.78
N PRO A 320 -17.17 16.17 -8.86
CA PRO A 320 -18.12 15.65 -9.83
C PRO A 320 -17.59 16.03 -11.20
N GLY A 321 -17.03 15.05 -11.92
CA GLY A 321 -16.38 15.27 -13.20
C GLY A 321 -14.93 14.81 -13.32
N ARG A 322 -14.29 14.31 -12.25
CA ARG A 322 -13.02 13.55 -12.42
C ARG A 322 -13.32 12.25 -13.18
N MET A 323 -12.85 12.19 -14.42
CA MET A 323 -12.89 10.99 -15.25
C MET A 323 -11.64 10.16 -14.98
N SER A 324 -11.81 9.01 -14.32
CA SER A 324 -10.74 8.01 -14.22
C SER A 324 -10.67 7.19 -15.51
N VAL A 325 -9.45 6.98 -16.02
CA VAL A 325 -9.17 6.01 -17.08
C VAL A 325 -8.38 4.87 -16.48
N TRP A 326 -8.74 3.66 -16.84
CA TRP A 326 -8.13 2.44 -16.33
C TRP A 326 -7.38 1.72 -17.44
N PHE A 327 -6.20 1.22 -17.11
CA PHE A 327 -5.38 0.41 -18.01
C PHE A 327 -5.02 -0.90 -17.33
N ALA A 328 -4.87 -1.94 -18.13
CA ALA A 328 -4.31 -3.22 -17.75
C ALA A 328 -3.15 -3.55 -18.70
N PRO A 329 -2.17 -4.36 -18.28
CA PRO A 329 -1.23 -4.96 -19.22
C PRO A 329 -2.02 -5.64 -20.34
N ALA A 330 -1.58 -5.46 -21.58
CA ALA A 330 -2.13 -6.23 -22.67
C ALA A 330 -1.91 -7.71 -22.39
N PRO A 331 -2.85 -8.59 -22.78
CA PRO A 331 -2.56 -10.01 -22.77
C PRO A 331 -1.28 -10.19 -23.60
N GLU A 332 -0.24 -10.77 -22.99
CA GLU A 332 0.86 -11.27 -23.81
C GLU A 332 0.18 -12.21 -24.80
N ASP A 333 0.26 -11.88 -26.08
CA ASP A 333 0.06 -12.86 -27.13
C ASP A 333 1.11 -13.91 -26.81
N LYS A 334 0.70 -14.91 -26.01
CA LYS A 334 1.32 -16.21 -25.97
C LYS A 334 1.07 -16.71 -27.39
N GLU A 335 1.86 -16.19 -28.33
CA GLU A 335 2.15 -16.85 -29.57
C GLU A 335 2.53 -18.22 -29.06
N GLU A 336 1.58 -19.14 -29.21
CA GLU A 336 1.77 -20.55 -29.00
C GLU A 336 2.95 -20.84 -29.92
N SER A 337 4.12 -20.77 -29.32
CA SER A 337 5.34 -21.33 -29.84
C SER A 337 5.10 -22.81 -29.71
N HIS A 338 4.15 -23.31 -30.51
CA HIS A 338 4.31 -24.44 -31.39
C HIS A 338 5.65 -24.26 -32.10
N HIS A 339 6.73 -24.42 -31.34
CA HIS A 339 7.82 -25.29 -31.69
C HIS A 339 7.14 -26.54 -32.23
N LYS A 340 6.87 -26.52 -33.53
CA LYS A 340 6.99 -27.70 -34.38
C LYS A 340 8.33 -28.29 -33.95
N GLU A 341 8.29 -29.24 -33.03
CA GLU A 341 9.24 -30.31 -32.97
C GLU A 341 9.33 -30.81 -34.40
N LYS A 342 10.35 -30.32 -35.11
CA LYS A 342 10.79 -30.93 -36.34
C LYS A 342 11.12 -32.36 -35.93
N SER A 343 10.22 -33.28 -36.26
CA SER A 343 10.47 -34.71 -36.11
C SER A 343 11.86 -34.96 -36.65
N ASN A 344 12.72 -35.51 -35.79
CA ASN A 344 14.06 -35.96 -36.12
C ASN A 344 13.98 -36.91 -37.31
N GLY A 345 14.15 -36.36 -38.51
CA GLY A 345 14.56 -37.10 -39.68
C GLY A 345 16.01 -37.52 -39.44
N ASN A 346 16.20 -38.79 -39.12
CA ASN A 346 17.50 -39.46 -39.12
C ASN A 346 18.22 -39.17 -40.44
N GLY A 347 19.19 -38.25 -40.39
CA GLY A 347 19.98 -37.81 -41.54
C GLY A 347 21.46 -37.74 -41.18
N GLN A 348 22.12 -38.88 -41.36
CA GLN A 348 23.55 -39.14 -41.56
C GLN A 348 24.61 -38.05 -41.23
N GLN A 349 25.54 -38.52 -40.40
CA GLN A 349 26.93 -38.06 -40.21
C GLN A 349 27.65 -37.59 -41.49
N LYS A 350 28.34 -36.45 -41.36
CA LYS A 350 29.74 -36.12 -41.76
C LYS A 350 29.86 -34.59 -41.65
N GLY A 351 30.50 -34.02 -40.64
CA GLY A 351 31.94 -34.07 -40.40
C GLY A 351 32.59 -32.81 -40.98
N SER A 352 32.87 -31.79 -40.17
CA SER A 352 33.86 -30.74 -40.49
C SER A 352 34.11 -29.80 -39.31
N SER A 353 35.26 -30.01 -38.70
CA SER A 353 36.12 -29.15 -37.88
C SER A 353 35.83 -27.65 -37.68
N ASN A 354 36.00 -27.25 -36.41
CA ASN A 354 36.78 -26.12 -35.90
C ASN A 354 36.53 -24.71 -36.44
N LYS A 355 36.06 -23.82 -35.54
CA LYS A 355 36.71 -22.53 -35.25
C LYS A 355 36.15 -21.92 -33.95
N ARG A 356 36.99 -21.91 -32.91
CA ARG A 356 36.82 -21.12 -31.68
C ARG A 356 37.02 -19.63 -32.01
N PRO A 357 36.10 -18.71 -31.68
CA PRO A 357 36.36 -17.29 -31.74
C PRO A 357 37.28 -16.86 -30.59
N LYS A 358 38.36 -16.17 -30.96
CA LYS A 358 39.40 -15.62 -30.09
C LYS A 358 38.84 -14.37 -29.41
N ILE A 359 38.60 -14.43 -28.10
CA ILE A 359 38.18 -13.29 -27.27
C ILE A 359 39.31 -12.25 -27.24
N ARG A 360 39.00 -11.02 -27.69
CA ARG A 360 39.88 -9.86 -27.56
C ARG A 360 39.85 -9.35 -26.12
N HIS A 361 41.00 -9.39 -25.45
CA HIS A 361 41.27 -8.58 -24.27
C HIS A 361 41.44 -7.12 -24.68
N GLU A 362 40.43 -6.28 -24.43
CA GLU A 362 40.58 -4.83 -24.47
C GLU A 362 40.67 -4.27 -23.04
N ARG A 363 41.90 -3.92 -22.69
CA ARG A 363 42.32 -2.71 -21.95
C ARG A 363 41.45 -2.29 -20.77
N GLN A 364 41.71 -2.93 -19.64
CA GLN A 364 41.57 -2.33 -18.32
C GLN A 364 42.60 -1.19 -18.21
N LYS A 365 42.17 0.06 -18.38
CA LYS A 365 42.99 1.24 -18.04
C LYS A 365 42.86 1.48 -16.54
N ASP A 366 43.99 1.38 -15.85
CA ASP A 366 44.18 1.76 -14.46
C ASP A 366 43.77 3.22 -14.23
N LEU A 367 42.76 3.43 -13.40
CA LEU A 367 42.39 4.73 -12.83
C LEU A 367 43.28 5.09 -11.61
N GLY A 368 44.22 4.22 -11.23
CA GLY A 368 45.11 4.40 -10.09
C GLY A 368 46.24 5.44 -10.27
N SER A 369 46.46 5.99 -11.47
CA SER A 369 47.54 6.95 -11.72
C SER A 369 47.12 8.42 -11.78
N MET A 370 45.86 8.76 -11.49
CA MET A 370 45.39 10.16 -11.53
C MET A 370 45.35 10.87 -10.16
N LEU A 371 45.68 10.19 -9.07
CA LEU A 371 45.84 10.84 -7.76
C LEU A 371 47.32 11.10 -7.47
N GLY A 372 47.91 11.94 -8.31
CA GLY A 372 49.19 12.59 -8.03
C GLY A 372 48.97 13.73 -7.04
N SER A 373 49.59 13.59 -5.87
CA SER A 373 50.30 14.65 -5.13
C SER A 373 49.65 16.04 -5.05
N PHE A 374 48.94 16.28 -3.95
CA PHE A 374 48.91 17.59 -3.30
C PHE A 374 49.79 17.52 -2.05
N ASN A 375 51.00 18.05 -2.16
CA ASN A 375 51.80 18.55 -1.05
C ASN A 375 51.68 20.08 -1.03
#